data_AF-A0AAE0FN45-F1
#
_entry.id   AF-A0AAE0FN45-F1
#
_cell.length_a   1.000
_cell.length_b   1.000
_cell.length_c   1.000
_cell.angle_alpha   90.00
_cell.angle_beta   90.00
_cell.angle_gamma   90.00
#
_symmetry.space_group_name_H-M   'P 1'
#
loop_
_entity.id
_entity.type
_entity.pdbx_description
1 polymer ?
#
loop_
_entity_poly.entity_id
_entity_poly.type
_entity_poly.pdbx_seq_one_letter_code
_entity_poly.pdbx_strand_id
1 'polypeptide(L)'
;MMCYSDYLDNYSDFGGRLSERNMPKSTPKQGFELGKHDRKRDEMYVVAAVEYIKKEYCSIEFALQSGQFPLCERRQLFRFVNNPELIGQNKQHVLLKVEREDLVTWMLESNDGSKSVDRESISAKIVQVLKDRQHRNKQSKGTKYEKLSAGAKQCLENGGPSRKFFQYFFGYYADKVSEKKPVALEKKRVAQYTEEAVEEHFFAPGAGLQDTLIRHGIMDPVTKLITDPRRLLNRDETPQFIDYNTLRGNNIRKRVSAKGKSSVIPMAENRESVTIDVVMDLSGFLYGAHLMLARDTLTETLCPDELSVFDKQIHESQKFSTFGLLTLNESGCQTGVTLLQRYHMLDAELTARDVPRPVVEMTDNHDSRYADEVLEFCAGL
;
A
#
# COMPACT_ATOMS: atom_id res chain seq x y z
N MET A 1 -58.72 -9.64 17.31
CA MET A 1 -58.14 -10.72 18.13
C MET A 1 -58.18 -11.98 17.28
N MET A 2 -57.05 -12.36 16.68
CA MET A 2 -56.83 -13.65 16.00
C MET A 2 -55.44 -14.12 16.44
N CYS A 3 -55.35 -15.41 16.78
CA CYS A 3 -54.24 -16.04 17.48
C CYS A 3 -53.09 -16.45 16.55
N TYR A 4 -51.92 -16.61 17.18
CA TYR A 4 -50.57 -16.82 16.65
C TYR A 4 -50.31 -18.22 16.04
N SER A 5 -51.34 -19.00 15.67
CA SER A 5 -51.20 -20.40 15.24
C SER A 5 -51.22 -20.65 13.73
N ASP A 6 -51.79 -19.74 12.92
CA ASP A 6 -52.15 -20.09 11.54
C ASP A 6 -51.06 -19.77 10.50
N TYR A 7 -49.88 -19.31 10.94
CA TYR A 7 -48.81 -18.86 10.03
C TYR A 7 -47.74 -19.92 9.74
N LEU A 8 -47.73 -21.06 10.43
CA LEU A 8 -46.64 -22.04 10.34
C LEU A 8 -46.93 -23.30 9.51
N ASP A 9 -48.16 -23.49 9.02
CA ASP A 9 -48.55 -24.75 8.37
C ASP A 9 -48.50 -24.76 6.83
N ASN A 10 -48.03 -23.69 6.17
CA ASN A 10 -48.05 -23.61 4.69
C ASN A 10 -46.70 -23.76 3.97
N TYR A 11 -45.65 -24.25 4.62
CA TYR A 11 -44.37 -24.49 3.93
C TYR A 11 -43.73 -25.81 4.34
N SER A 12 -44.42 -26.92 4.03
CA SER A 12 -43.89 -28.28 4.12
C SER A 12 -43.68 -28.98 2.77
N ASP A 13 -43.69 -28.26 1.64
CA ASP A 13 -43.39 -28.85 0.34
C ASP A 13 -42.66 -27.84 -0.54
N PHE A 14 -41.34 -27.97 -0.67
CA PHE A 14 -40.57 -27.69 -1.90
C PHE A 14 -39.11 -28.09 -1.66
N GLY A 15 -38.87 -29.39 -1.67
CA GLY A 15 -37.55 -29.93 -1.95
C GLY A 15 -37.23 -29.72 -3.43
N GLY A 16 -36.30 -28.82 -3.74
CA GLY A 16 -35.82 -28.64 -5.12
C GLY A 16 -34.73 -27.59 -5.22
N ARG A 17 -33.49 -28.00 -5.50
CA ARG A 17 -32.40 -27.10 -5.92
C ARG A 17 -32.84 -26.35 -7.18
N LEU A 18 -32.90 -25.02 -7.14
CA LEU A 18 -33.13 -24.19 -8.32
C LEU A 18 -31.91 -23.30 -8.59
N SER A 19 -31.32 -23.55 -9.76
CA SER A 19 -30.28 -22.77 -10.43
C SER A 19 -30.74 -21.36 -10.81
N GLU A 20 -29.81 -20.41 -10.85
CA GLU A 20 -29.95 -18.95 -11.09
C GLU A 20 -30.58 -18.50 -12.44
N ARG A 21 -31.40 -19.30 -13.10
CA ARG A 21 -32.08 -18.92 -14.34
C ARG A 21 -33.56 -19.15 -14.20
N ASN A 22 -34.28 -18.12 -13.74
CA ASN A 22 -35.66 -17.76 -14.11
C ASN A 22 -36.23 -16.79 -13.06
N MET A 23 -36.04 -15.48 -13.24
CA MET A 23 -36.82 -14.48 -12.50
C MET A 23 -38.10 -14.13 -13.29
N PRO A 24 -39.30 -14.24 -12.71
CA PRO A 24 -40.52 -13.71 -13.30
C PRO A 24 -40.54 -12.18 -13.19
N LYS A 25 -40.97 -11.53 -14.28
CA LYS A 25 -41.13 -10.07 -14.41
C LYS A 25 -42.25 -9.57 -13.48
N SER A 26 -41.97 -8.43 -12.85
CA SER A 26 -42.80 -7.72 -11.86
C SER A 26 -44.23 -7.43 -12.32
N THR A 27 -45.21 -7.64 -11.43
CA THR A 27 -46.56 -7.04 -11.49
C THR A 27 -46.76 -6.03 -10.34
N PRO A 28 -47.61 -5.01 -10.51
CA PRO A 28 -47.58 -3.80 -9.68
C PRO A 28 -48.46 -3.85 -8.41
N LYS A 29 -47.85 -3.34 -7.32
CA LYS A 29 -48.38 -2.67 -6.11
C LYS A 29 -49.87 -2.86 -5.76
N GLN A 30 -50.13 -3.56 -4.65
CA GLN A 30 -51.21 -3.21 -3.72
C GLN A 30 -50.64 -2.32 -2.61
N GLY A 31 -51.15 -1.09 -2.52
CA GLY A 31 -50.76 -0.13 -1.51
C GLY A 31 -51.31 -0.52 -0.14
N PHE A 32 -50.42 -0.64 0.85
CA PHE A 32 -50.80 -0.57 2.25
C PHE A 32 -50.69 0.89 2.71
N GLU A 33 -51.80 1.43 3.20
CA GLU A 33 -51.87 2.77 3.78
C GLU A 33 -50.92 2.90 4.97
N LEU A 34 -50.07 3.94 4.94
CA LEU A 34 -49.10 4.29 5.97
C LEU A 34 -49.82 4.77 7.24
N GLY A 35 -50.13 3.84 8.12
CA GLY A 35 -50.43 4.12 9.52
C GLY A 35 -49.21 4.69 10.25
N LYS A 36 -49.44 5.71 11.08
CA LYS A 36 -48.48 6.48 11.89
C LYS A 36 -47.26 5.66 12.39
N HIS A 37 -46.05 6.21 12.19
CA HIS A 37 -44.77 5.68 12.68
C HIS A 37 -44.85 5.27 14.16
N ASP A 38 -44.77 3.97 14.41
CA ASP A 38 -44.71 3.39 15.74
C ASP A 38 -43.36 2.67 15.87
N ARG A 39 -42.44 3.24 16.67
CA ARG A 39 -41.05 2.77 16.80
C ARG A 39 -40.96 1.27 17.14
N LYS A 40 -41.92 0.73 17.91
CA LYS A 40 -41.96 -0.70 18.24
C LYS A 40 -42.25 -1.57 17.01
N ARG A 41 -43.09 -1.07 16.11
CA ARG A 41 -43.45 -1.76 14.87
C ARG A 41 -42.26 -1.77 13.91
N ASP A 42 -41.54 -0.66 13.80
CA ASP A 42 -40.33 -0.53 12.98
C ASP A 42 -39.20 -1.47 13.46
N GLU A 43 -39.01 -1.60 14.78
CA GLU A 43 -38.05 -2.55 15.37
C GLU A 43 -38.40 -4.01 15.08
N MET A 44 -39.69 -4.38 15.11
CA MET A 44 -40.13 -5.74 14.79
C MET A 44 -39.86 -6.12 13.32
N TYR A 45 -40.02 -5.19 12.38
CA TYR A 45 -39.68 -5.43 10.97
C TYR A 45 -38.18 -5.64 10.76
N VAL A 46 -37.35 -4.88 11.47
CA VAL A 46 -35.88 -5.02 11.40
C VAL A 46 -35.41 -6.36 11.98
N VAL A 47 -36.01 -6.81 13.08
CA VAL A 47 -35.70 -8.14 13.68
C VAL A 47 -36.09 -9.27 12.73
N ALA A 48 -37.30 -9.23 12.15
CA ALA A 48 -37.76 -10.24 11.20
C ALA A 48 -36.87 -10.31 9.94
N ALA A 49 -36.45 -9.16 9.41
CA ALA A 49 -35.54 -9.08 8.28
C ALA A 49 -34.15 -9.68 8.59
N VAL A 50 -33.64 -9.44 9.81
CA VAL A 50 -32.35 -10.00 10.27
C VAL A 50 -32.44 -11.52 10.43
N GLU A 51 -33.55 -12.03 10.95
CA GLU A 51 -33.77 -13.48 11.07
C GLU A 51 -33.89 -14.16 9.71
N TYR A 52 -34.59 -13.55 8.76
CA TYR A 52 -34.69 -14.04 7.39
C TYR A 52 -33.31 -14.10 6.70
N ILE A 53 -32.51 -13.03 6.80
CA ILE A 53 -31.13 -12.99 6.30
C ILE A 53 -30.27 -14.12 6.87
N LYS A 54 -30.42 -14.40 8.18
CA LYS A 54 -29.67 -15.47 8.86
C LYS A 54 -30.15 -16.86 8.47
N LYS A 55 -31.45 -17.08 8.33
CA LYS A 55 -32.06 -18.39 8.03
C LYS A 55 -31.83 -18.80 6.57
N GLU A 56 -32.01 -17.88 5.64
CA GLU A 56 -31.90 -18.13 4.20
C GLU A 56 -30.48 -17.87 3.65
N TYR A 57 -29.52 -17.52 4.51
CA TYR A 57 -28.13 -17.22 4.14
C TYR A 57 -27.98 -16.21 2.98
N CYS A 58 -28.87 -15.22 2.90
CA CYS A 58 -28.89 -14.26 1.81
C CYS A 58 -28.21 -12.93 2.18
N SER A 59 -27.86 -12.11 1.17
CA SER A 59 -27.25 -10.80 1.43
C SER A 59 -28.29 -9.76 1.88
N ILE A 60 -27.85 -8.69 2.54
CA ILE A 60 -28.72 -7.57 2.94
C ILE A 60 -29.40 -6.96 1.70
N GLU A 61 -28.66 -6.83 0.59
CA GLU A 61 -29.17 -6.33 -0.69
C GLU A 61 -30.25 -7.24 -1.26
N PHE A 62 -30.08 -8.56 -1.17
CA PHE A 62 -31.09 -9.52 -1.62
C PHE A 62 -32.37 -9.44 -0.78
N ALA A 63 -32.23 -9.35 0.55
CA ALA A 63 -33.37 -9.22 1.45
C ALA A 63 -34.15 -7.91 1.21
N LEU A 64 -33.47 -6.80 0.93
CA LEU A 64 -34.11 -5.53 0.59
C LEU A 64 -34.80 -5.57 -0.79
N GLN A 65 -34.18 -6.22 -1.78
CA GLN A 65 -34.73 -6.36 -3.13
C GLN A 65 -35.93 -7.31 -3.20
N SER A 66 -36.09 -8.22 -2.23
CA SER A 66 -37.25 -9.11 -2.11
C SER A 66 -38.57 -8.37 -1.94
N GLY A 67 -38.53 -7.11 -1.48
CA GLY A 67 -39.72 -6.31 -1.18
C GLY A 67 -40.49 -6.75 0.07
N GLN A 68 -40.05 -7.82 0.75
CA GLN A 68 -40.71 -8.37 1.95
C GLN A 68 -40.53 -7.48 3.19
N PHE A 69 -39.53 -6.60 3.19
CA PHE A 69 -39.20 -5.72 4.32
C PHE A 69 -39.18 -4.24 3.90
N PRO A 70 -40.33 -3.68 3.47
CA PRO A 70 -40.38 -2.36 2.82
C PRO A 70 -40.05 -1.18 3.74
N LEU A 71 -40.08 -1.40 5.07
CA LEU A 71 -39.79 -0.40 6.10
C LEU A 71 -38.34 -0.47 6.63
N CYS A 72 -37.53 -1.40 6.13
CA CYS A 72 -36.16 -1.57 6.60
C CYS A 72 -35.17 -0.79 5.73
N GLU A 73 -34.35 0.05 6.37
CA GLU A 73 -33.23 0.69 5.69
C GLU A 73 -31.95 -0.15 5.77
N ARG A 74 -31.13 -0.09 4.71
CA ARG A 74 -29.82 -0.76 4.65
C ARG A 74 -28.95 -0.48 5.87
N ARG A 75 -28.93 0.78 6.34
CA ARG A 75 -28.13 1.19 7.51
C ARG A 75 -28.61 0.56 8.81
N GLN A 76 -29.92 0.35 8.96
CA GLN A 76 -30.52 -0.30 10.13
C GLN A 76 -30.19 -1.78 10.13
N LEU A 77 -30.41 -2.48 9.01
CA LEU A 77 -30.06 -3.90 8.89
C LEU A 77 -28.57 -4.14 9.09
N PHE A 78 -27.71 -3.27 8.53
CA PHE A 78 -26.27 -3.36 8.75
C PHE A 78 -25.90 -3.20 10.23
N ARG A 79 -26.58 -2.34 10.99
CA ARG A 79 -26.35 -2.17 12.43
C ARG A 79 -26.78 -3.40 13.23
N PHE A 80 -27.90 -4.04 12.88
CA PHE A 80 -28.46 -5.18 13.62
C PHE A 80 -27.88 -6.54 13.22
N VAL A 81 -27.61 -6.79 11.93
CA VAL A 81 -26.87 -7.98 11.47
C VAL A 81 -25.48 -8.03 12.11
N ASN A 82 -24.88 -6.87 12.36
CA ASN A 82 -23.57 -6.74 12.98
C ASN A 82 -23.61 -6.45 14.50
N ASN A 83 -24.79 -6.52 15.15
CA ASN A 83 -24.92 -6.28 16.59
C ASN A 83 -24.50 -7.53 17.39
N PRO A 84 -23.43 -7.48 18.22
CA PRO A 84 -22.91 -8.62 18.96
C PRO A 84 -23.88 -9.25 19.96
N GLU A 85 -24.88 -8.51 20.46
CA GLU A 85 -25.83 -9.05 21.44
C GLU A 85 -26.84 -10.02 20.81
N LEU A 86 -27.02 -9.96 19.48
CA LEU A 86 -27.75 -10.95 18.68
C LEU A 86 -26.81 -11.93 17.94
N ILE A 87 -25.50 -11.85 18.22
CA ILE A 87 -24.52 -12.90 17.91
C ILE A 87 -24.66 -13.95 19.03
N GLY A 88 -25.75 -14.70 18.97
CA GLY A 88 -25.77 -16.01 19.61
C GLY A 88 -24.57 -16.81 19.09
N GLN A 89 -23.61 -17.07 19.97
CA GLN A 89 -22.64 -18.16 19.84
C GLN A 89 -21.72 -18.17 18.59
N ASN A 90 -21.20 -17.04 18.11
CA ASN A 90 -20.06 -17.15 17.17
C ASN A 90 -18.80 -17.65 17.89
N LYS A 91 -18.45 -18.91 17.64
CA LYS A 91 -17.24 -19.62 18.09
C LYS A 91 -15.91 -19.01 17.59
N GLN A 92 -15.93 -17.81 17.01
CA GLN A 92 -14.82 -17.17 16.30
C GLN A 92 -14.45 -15.76 16.80
N HIS A 93 -14.92 -15.32 17.98
CA HIS A 93 -14.57 -14.00 18.50
C HIS A 93 -13.08 -13.92 18.92
N VAL A 94 -12.34 -12.89 18.51
CA VAL A 94 -10.92 -12.74 18.89
C VAL A 94 -10.78 -12.36 20.37
N LEU A 95 -11.44 -11.28 20.79
CA LEU A 95 -11.46 -10.79 22.17
C LEU A 95 -12.83 -10.95 22.83
N LEU A 96 -12.82 -11.21 24.14
CA LEU A 96 -13.99 -11.11 25.03
C LEU A 96 -14.45 -9.67 25.16
N LYS A 97 -15.68 -9.46 25.64
CA LYS A 97 -16.23 -8.11 25.85
C LYS A 97 -15.34 -7.26 26.75
N VAL A 98 -14.97 -7.80 27.91
CA VAL A 98 -14.11 -7.13 28.89
C VAL A 98 -12.74 -6.80 28.27
N GLU A 99 -12.13 -7.74 27.55
CA GLU A 99 -10.84 -7.53 26.87
C GLU A 99 -10.89 -6.43 25.80
N ARG A 100 -12.05 -6.22 25.14
CA ARG A 100 -12.24 -5.12 24.19
C ARG A 100 -12.34 -3.78 24.89
N GLU A 101 -13.07 -3.73 26.01
CA GLU A 101 -13.21 -2.53 26.82
C GLU A 101 -11.86 -2.12 27.42
N ASP A 102 -11.10 -3.07 27.95
CA ASP A 102 -9.73 -2.84 28.45
C ASP A 102 -8.79 -2.34 27.35
N LEU A 103 -8.91 -2.88 26.13
CA LEU A 103 -8.13 -2.42 24.98
C LEU A 103 -8.46 -0.97 24.62
N VAL A 104 -9.74 -0.59 24.62
CA VAL A 104 -10.16 0.80 24.37
C VAL A 104 -9.62 1.73 25.44
N THR A 105 -9.72 1.36 26.72
CA THR A 105 -9.16 2.16 27.83
C THR A 105 -7.65 2.35 27.65
N TRP A 106 -6.92 1.26 27.37
CA TRP A 106 -5.49 1.34 27.09
C TRP A 106 -5.17 2.25 25.90
N MET A 107 -5.97 2.20 24.84
CA MET A 107 -5.79 3.08 23.67
C MET A 107 -6.03 4.57 24.00
N LEU A 108 -6.97 4.86 24.91
CA LEU A 108 -7.24 6.22 25.38
C LEU A 108 -6.12 6.73 26.29
N GLU A 109 -5.65 5.90 27.21
CA GLU A 109 -4.53 6.22 28.12
C GLU A 109 -3.21 6.37 27.38
N SER A 110 -2.99 5.59 26.32
CA SER A 110 -1.77 5.68 25.49
C SER A 110 -1.78 6.89 24.54
N ASN A 111 -2.88 7.64 24.49
CA ASN A 111 -3.06 8.80 23.62
C ASN A 111 -2.76 10.09 24.39
N ASP A 112 -1.49 10.28 24.77
CA ASP A 112 -1.00 11.54 25.35
C ASP A 112 -1.03 12.64 24.27
N GLY A 113 -2.16 13.35 24.18
CA GLY A 113 -2.22 14.68 23.61
C GLY A 113 -2.30 14.83 22.08
N SER A 114 -2.70 13.78 21.32
CA SER A 114 -3.21 13.83 19.90
C SER A 114 -2.74 12.67 19.00
N LYS A 115 -1.96 11.72 19.51
CA LYS A 115 -1.41 10.61 18.71
C LYS A 115 -2.21 9.33 18.95
N SER A 116 -3.10 9.00 18.03
CA SER A 116 -3.75 7.68 17.98
C SER A 116 -2.70 6.55 17.92
N VAL A 117 -3.00 5.43 18.57
CA VAL A 117 -2.12 4.24 18.57
C VAL A 117 -2.15 3.60 17.18
N ASP A 118 -0.99 3.20 16.65
CA ASP A 118 -0.92 2.51 15.36
C ASP A 118 -1.42 1.06 15.44
N ARG A 119 -1.72 0.51 14.26
CA ARG A 119 -2.32 -0.82 14.13
C ARG A 119 -1.38 -1.94 14.58
N GLU A 120 -0.07 -1.77 14.43
CA GLU A 120 0.93 -2.75 14.83
C GLU A 120 0.98 -2.86 16.35
N SER A 121 1.01 -1.72 17.04
CA SER A 121 0.96 -1.65 18.50
C SER A 121 -0.34 -2.23 19.06
N ILE A 122 -1.49 -1.93 18.42
CA ILE A 122 -2.78 -2.54 18.80
C ILE A 122 -2.75 -4.05 18.57
N SER A 123 -2.21 -4.53 17.45
CA SER A 123 -2.09 -5.96 17.15
C SER A 123 -1.21 -6.67 18.20
N ALA A 124 -0.07 -6.08 18.55
CA ALA A 124 0.83 -6.61 19.57
C ALA A 124 0.15 -6.69 20.95
N LYS A 125 -0.60 -5.64 21.34
CA LYS A 125 -1.37 -5.63 22.58
C LYS A 125 -2.44 -6.72 22.59
N ILE A 126 -3.15 -6.92 21.48
CA ILE A 126 -4.15 -7.99 21.35
C ILE A 126 -3.49 -9.35 21.50
N VAL A 127 -2.38 -9.60 20.81
CA VAL A 127 -1.63 -10.86 20.92
C VAL A 127 -1.17 -11.09 22.37
N GLN A 128 -0.71 -10.04 23.06
CA GLN A 128 -0.33 -10.14 24.47
C GLN A 128 -1.51 -10.56 25.36
N VAL A 129 -2.66 -9.91 25.22
CA VAL A 129 -3.89 -10.26 25.97
C VAL A 129 -4.28 -11.72 25.74
N LEU A 130 -4.19 -12.19 24.50
CA LEU A 130 -4.48 -13.58 24.15
C LEU A 130 -3.49 -14.57 24.77
N LYS A 131 -2.19 -14.26 24.77
CA LYS A 131 -1.14 -15.06 25.42
C LYS A 131 -1.37 -15.14 26.93
N ASP A 132 -1.72 -14.02 27.58
CA ASP A 132 -1.99 -13.97 29.02
C ASP A 132 -3.22 -14.81 29.39
N ARG A 133 -4.29 -14.75 28.58
CA ARG A 133 -5.46 -15.63 28.73
C ARG A 133 -5.11 -17.10 28.50
N GLN A 134 -4.28 -17.43 27.52
CA GLN A 134 -3.81 -18.79 27.30
C GLN A 134 -3.00 -19.31 28.49
N HIS A 135 -2.11 -18.47 29.05
CA HIS A 135 -1.29 -18.79 30.20
C HIS A 135 -2.14 -19.07 31.45
N ARG A 136 -3.09 -18.18 31.78
CA ARG A 136 -4.02 -18.35 32.91
C ARG A 136 -4.91 -19.60 32.76
N ASN A 137 -5.35 -19.89 31.53
CA ASN A 137 -6.07 -21.14 31.24
C ASN A 137 -5.20 -22.37 31.48
N LYS A 138 -3.93 -22.34 31.08
CA LYS A 138 -2.99 -23.45 31.32
C LYS A 138 -2.76 -23.69 32.82
N GLN A 139 -2.54 -22.62 33.59
CA GLN A 139 -2.35 -22.71 35.05
C GLN A 139 -3.58 -23.27 35.78
N SER A 140 -4.78 -22.88 35.32
CA SER A 140 -6.05 -23.33 35.91
C SER A 140 -6.57 -24.65 35.35
N LYS A 141 -5.82 -25.36 34.49
CA LYS A 141 -6.30 -26.55 33.75
C LYS A 141 -7.60 -26.30 32.96
N GLY A 142 -7.88 -25.06 32.60
CA GLY A 142 -9.03 -24.65 31.80
C GLY A 142 -10.38 -24.75 32.51
N THR A 143 -10.42 -24.75 33.85
CA THR A 143 -11.66 -24.82 34.64
C THR A 143 -12.13 -23.47 35.17
N LYS A 144 -11.23 -22.48 35.31
CA LYS A 144 -11.56 -21.16 35.92
C LYS A 144 -11.73 -20.00 34.94
N TYR A 145 -11.10 -20.06 33.76
CA TYR A 145 -11.12 -18.95 32.81
C TYR A 145 -11.73 -19.39 31.47
N GLU A 146 -12.21 -18.42 30.71
CA GLU A 146 -12.79 -18.68 29.39
C GLU A 146 -11.70 -19.11 28.39
N LYS A 147 -11.95 -20.22 27.69
CA LYS A 147 -11.00 -20.79 26.72
C LYS A 147 -10.92 -19.90 25.48
N LEU A 148 -9.78 -19.95 24.80
CA LEU A 148 -9.61 -19.27 23.51
C LEU A 148 -10.57 -19.85 22.46
N SER A 149 -11.30 -18.97 21.79
CA SER A 149 -12.12 -19.31 20.63
C SER A 149 -11.26 -19.72 19.43
N ALA A 150 -11.88 -20.25 18.36
CA ALA A 150 -11.16 -20.57 17.13
C ALA A 150 -10.52 -19.32 16.48
N GLY A 151 -11.22 -18.19 16.51
CA GLY A 151 -10.70 -16.92 15.96
C GLY A 151 -9.56 -16.33 16.78
N ALA A 152 -9.57 -16.54 18.10
CA ALA A 152 -8.47 -16.13 18.98
C ALA A 152 -7.21 -16.97 18.76
N LYS A 153 -7.36 -18.29 18.55
CA LYS A 153 -6.24 -19.18 18.19
C LYS A 153 -5.63 -18.80 16.84
N GLN A 154 -6.47 -18.58 15.83
CA GLN A 154 -6.02 -18.14 14.51
C GLN A 154 -5.32 -16.78 14.54
N CYS A 155 -5.78 -15.86 15.39
CA CYS A 155 -5.12 -14.57 15.63
C CYS A 155 -3.69 -14.76 16.18
N LEU A 156 -3.49 -15.68 17.13
CA LEU A 156 -2.15 -16.00 17.65
C LEU A 156 -1.24 -16.64 16.60
N GLU A 157 -1.77 -17.58 15.81
CA GLU A 157 -1.02 -18.26 14.74
C GLU A 157 -0.57 -17.27 13.65
N ASN A 158 -1.43 -16.33 13.28
CA ASN A 158 -1.14 -15.32 12.26
C ASN A 158 -0.31 -14.13 12.80
N GLY A 159 0.03 -14.11 14.10
CA GLY A 159 0.75 -13.00 14.72
C GLY A 159 -0.07 -11.70 14.87
N GLY A 160 -1.39 -11.75 14.66
CA GLY A 160 -2.25 -10.59 14.80
C GLY A 160 -3.68 -10.77 14.23
N PRO A 161 -4.59 -9.83 14.54
CA PRO A 161 -5.97 -9.91 14.10
C PRO A 161 -6.14 -9.51 12.64
N SER A 162 -7.17 -10.09 12.00
CA SER A 162 -7.45 -9.87 10.58
C SER A 162 -7.89 -8.44 10.25
N ARG A 163 -7.83 -8.07 8.96
CA ARG A 163 -8.33 -6.76 8.51
C ARG A 163 -9.79 -6.52 8.88
N LYS A 164 -10.62 -7.56 8.78
CA LYS A 164 -12.04 -7.52 9.14
C LYS A 164 -12.24 -7.21 10.62
N PHE A 165 -11.44 -7.79 11.50
CA PHE A 165 -11.53 -7.51 12.94
C PHE A 165 -11.41 -6.00 13.22
N PHE A 166 -10.41 -5.33 12.64
CA PHE A 166 -10.22 -3.90 12.85
C PHE A 166 -11.37 -3.06 12.28
N GLN A 167 -11.91 -3.41 11.12
CA GLN A 167 -13.09 -2.73 10.57
C GLN A 167 -14.28 -2.81 11.53
N TYR A 168 -14.53 -3.98 12.12
CA TYR A 168 -15.59 -4.14 13.11
C TYR A 168 -15.30 -3.42 14.42
N PHE A 169 -14.07 -3.52 14.92
CA PHE A 169 -13.64 -2.91 16.18
C PHE A 169 -13.76 -1.38 16.12
N PHE A 170 -13.17 -0.74 15.12
CA PHE A 170 -13.24 0.70 14.95
C PHE A 170 -14.62 1.18 14.51
N GLY A 171 -15.41 0.35 13.81
CA GLY A 171 -16.80 0.67 13.51
C GLY A 171 -17.69 0.71 14.76
N TYR A 172 -17.43 -0.18 15.72
CA TYR A 172 -18.19 -0.25 16.97
C TYR A 172 -17.80 0.85 17.96
N TYR A 173 -16.50 1.14 18.09
CA TYR A 173 -15.98 2.16 19.01
C TYR A 173 -15.65 3.49 18.30
N ALA A 174 -16.31 3.79 17.19
CA ALA A 174 -16.03 4.96 16.35
C ALA A 174 -16.17 6.30 17.09
N ASP A 175 -17.01 6.34 18.13
CA ASP A 175 -17.25 7.47 19.01
C ASP A 175 -16.14 7.69 20.06
N LYS A 176 -15.30 6.68 20.31
CA LYS A 176 -14.29 6.69 21.38
C LYS A 176 -12.86 6.66 20.85
N VAL A 177 -12.59 5.85 19.84
CA VAL A 177 -11.25 5.63 19.30
C VAL A 177 -11.27 5.62 17.78
N SER A 178 -10.17 6.06 17.16
CA SER A 178 -10.02 6.07 15.71
C SER A 178 -8.72 5.38 15.28
N GLU A 179 -8.75 4.76 14.10
CA GLU A 179 -7.57 4.14 13.51
C GLU A 179 -6.60 5.24 13.05
N LYS A 180 -5.34 5.18 13.51
CA LYS A 180 -4.28 6.00 12.92
C LYS A 180 -4.04 5.56 11.49
N LYS A 181 -4.48 6.38 10.54
CA LYS A 181 -4.13 6.17 9.14
C LYS A 181 -2.67 6.56 8.96
N PRO A 182 -1.83 5.71 8.36
CA PRO A 182 -0.47 6.11 8.01
C PRO A 182 -0.55 7.34 7.11
N VAL A 183 0.13 8.41 7.51
CA VAL A 183 0.30 9.59 6.65
C VAL A 183 1.13 9.14 5.47
N ALA A 184 0.61 9.36 4.25
CA ALA A 184 1.34 9.05 3.03
C ALA A 184 2.74 9.67 3.08
N LEU A 185 3.77 8.91 2.70
CA LEU A 185 5.17 9.37 2.75
C LEU A 185 5.37 10.68 1.99
N GLU A 186 4.64 10.87 0.90
CA GLU A 186 4.60 12.10 0.12
C GLU A 186 4.21 13.32 0.96
N LYS A 187 3.19 13.21 1.83
CA LYS A 187 2.81 14.30 2.74
C LYS A 187 3.89 14.59 3.79
N LYS A 188 4.66 13.58 4.19
CA LYS A 188 5.80 13.78 5.09
C LYS A 188 6.97 14.48 4.38
N ARG A 189 7.26 14.10 3.13
CA ARG A 189 8.27 14.77 2.28
C ARG A 189 7.89 16.23 2.04
N VAL A 190 6.63 16.50 1.67
CA VAL A 190 6.13 17.87 1.48
C VAL A 190 6.26 18.72 2.74
N ALA A 191 6.03 18.14 3.92
CA ALA A 191 6.22 18.86 5.18
C ALA A 191 7.69 19.22 5.50
N GLN A 192 8.66 18.60 4.83
CA GLN A 192 10.09 18.90 4.97
C GLN A 192 10.57 19.98 3.98
N TYR A 193 9.79 20.30 2.95
CA TYR A 193 10.10 21.38 2.01
C TYR A 193 9.57 22.72 2.54
N THR A 194 10.20 23.23 3.61
CA THR A 194 9.93 24.59 4.09
C THR A 194 10.68 25.61 3.24
N GLU A 195 10.22 26.86 3.26
CA GLU A 195 10.94 27.97 2.61
C GLU A 195 12.35 28.11 3.17
N GLU A 196 12.53 27.96 4.50
CA GLU A 196 13.85 28.00 5.11
C GLU A 196 14.77 26.87 4.61
N ALA A 197 14.24 25.65 4.45
CA ALA A 197 15.03 24.54 3.93
C ALA A 197 15.46 24.76 2.47
N VAL A 198 14.60 25.39 1.66
CA VAL A 198 14.93 25.77 0.28
C VAL A 198 15.98 26.88 0.28
N GLU A 199 15.81 27.92 1.10
CA GLU A 199 16.79 29.00 1.23
C GLU A 199 18.15 28.50 1.69
N GLU A 200 18.17 27.60 2.68
CA GLU A 200 19.40 26.96 3.16
C GLU A 200 20.08 26.15 2.04
N HIS A 201 19.32 25.32 1.33
CA HIS A 201 19.86 24.49 0.25
C HIS A 201 20.49 25.31 -0.88
N PHE A 202 19.86 26.41 -1.31
CA PHE A 202 20.34 27.20 -2.45
C PHE A 202 21.33 28.30 -2.05
N PHE A 203 21.10 28.97 -0.90
CA PHE A 203 21.73 30.25 -0.57
C PHE A 203 22.55 30.24 0.73
N ALA A 204 22.63 29.13 1.47
CA ALA A 204 23.45 29.08 2.69
C ALA A 204 24.91 29.48 2.40
N PRO A 205 25.48 30.45 3.13
CA PRO A 205 26.89 30.80 2.99
C PRO A 205 27.79 29.61 3.31
N GLY A 206 28.76 29.30 2.44
CA GLY A 206 29.71 28.21 2.67
C GLY A 206 29.24 26.82 2.26
N ALA A 207 27.92 26.57 2.15
CA ALA A 207 27.38 25.24 1.92
C ALA A 207 26.27 25.17 0.86
N GLY A 208 25.60 26.28 0.55
CA GLY A 208 24.52 26.34 -0.42
C GLY A 208 25.00 26.08 -1.85
N LEU A 209 24.08 25.67 -2.73
CA LEU A 209 24.38 25.37 -4.13
C LEU A 209 25.07 26.55 -4.83
N GLN A 210 24.57 27.78 -4.63
CA GLN A 210 25.12 28.96 -5.28
C GLN A 210 26.58 29.22 -4.90
N ASP A 211 26.89 29.18 -3.59
CA ASP A 211 28.25 29.40 -3.11
C ASP A 211 29.20 28.29 -3.56
N THR A 212 28.72 27.04 -3.59
CA THR A 212 29.45 25.88 -4.10
C THR A 212 29.81 26.05 -5.59
N LEU A 213 28.85 26.46 -6.42
CA LEU A 213 29.07 26.69 -7.85
C LEU A 213 30.06 27.83 -8.12
N ILE A 214 30.00 28.92 -7.32
CA ILE A 214 30.94 30.05 -7.42
C ILE A 214 32.35 29.60 -7.03
N ARG A 215 32.50 28.88 -5.90
CA ARG A 215 33.79 28.41 -5.39
C ARG A 215 34.52 27.51 -6.39
N HIS A 216 33.78 26.72 -7.16
CA HIS A 216 34.34 25.84 -8.19
C HIS A 216 34.44 26.48 -9.58
N GLY A 217 34.17 27.79 -9.70
CA GLY A 217 34.26 28.54 -10.94
C GLY A 217 33.25 28.13 -12.02
N ILE A 218 32.14 27.50 -11.62
CA ILE A 218 31.04 27.09 -12.51
C ILE A 218 30.03 28.23 -12.67
N MET A 219 29.91 29.11 -11.67
CA MET A 219 29.05 30.27 -11.68
C MET A 219 29.88 31.54 -11.47
N ASP A 220 29.56 32.60 -12.22
CA ASP A 220 30.17 33.90 -12.07
C ASP A 220 29.69 34.59 -10.77
N PRO A 221 30.60 35.09 -9.91
CA PRO A 221 30.23 35.64 -8.62
C PRO A 221 29.43 36.94 -8.69
N VAL A 222 29.46 37.66 -9.81
CA VAL A 222 28.80 38.98 -9.96
C VAL A 222 27.44 38.82 -10.63
N THR A 223 27.44 38.23 -11.83
CA THR A 223 26.25 38.03 -12.68
C THR A 223 25.38 36.87 -12.25
N LYS A 224 25.92 35.93 -11.45
CA LYS A 224 25.27 34.68 -11.03
C LYS A 224 24.86 33.76 -12.19
N LEU A 225 25.46 33.96 -13.36
CA LEU A 225 25.26 33.11 -14.53
C LEU A 225 26.23 31.93 -14.51
N ILE A 226 25.79 30.79 -15.03
CA ILE A 226 26.63 29.62 -15.26
C ILE A 226 27.63 29.96 -16.38
N THR A 227 28.92 29.80 -16.09
CA THR A 227 30.02 30.15 -17.01
C THR A 227 30.35 29.01 -17.96
N ASP A 228 30.29 27.75 -17.49
CA ASP A 228 30.44 26.56 -18.31
C ASP A 228 29.26 25.60 -18.07
N PRO A 229 28.26 25.58 -18.98
CA PRO A 229 27.08 24.76 -18.82
C PRO A 229 27.38 23.24 -18.91
N ARG A 230 28.55 22.84 -19.40
CA ARG A 230 28.95 21.42 -19.47
C ARG A 230 29.29 20.83 -18.10
N ARG A 231 29.56 21.69 -17.10
CA ARG A 231 29.95 21.30 -15.74
C ARG A 231 28.78 21.18 -14.77
N LEU A 232 27.55 21.46 -15.22
CA LEU A 232 26.33 21.25 -14.45
C LEU A 232 25.52 20.14 -15.11
N LEU A 233 25.36 19.04 -14.39
CA LEU A 233 24.73 17.82 -14.87
C LEU A 233 23.38 17.64 -14.17
N ASN A 234 22.39 17.18 -14.92
CA ASN A 234 21.12 16.70 -14.38
C ASN A 234 21.03 15.21 -14.65
N ARG A 235 20.75 14.44 -13.60
CA ARG A 235 20.68 12.99 -13.65
C ARG A 235 19.40 12.52 -13.01
N ASP A 236 18.73 11.57 -13.68
CA ASP A 236 17.53 10.95 -13.14
C ASP A 236 17.39 9.50 -13.62
N GLU A 237 16.73 8.70 -12.79
CA GLU A 237 16.48 7.28 -13.03
C GLU A 237 14.99 7.03 -13.19
N THR A 238 14.62 6.34 -14.27
CA THR A 238 13.23 5.96 -14.51
C THR A 238 13.07 4.44 -14.47
N PRO A 239 12.62 3.85 -13.34
CA PRO A 239 12.32 2.43 -13.25
C PRO A 239 11.02 2.10 -13.99
N GLN A 240 11.08 1.12 -14.88
CA GLN A 240 9.94 0.51 -15.55
C GLN A 240 9.71 -0.89 -14.97
N PHE A 241 8.63 -1.07 -14.22
CA PHE A 241 8.34 -2.37 -13.61
C PHE A 241 7.80 -3.36 -14.64
N ILE A 242 8.47 -4.50 -14.79
CA ILE A 242 8.08 -5.57 -15.71
C ILE A 242 7.08 -6.53 -15.04
N ASP A 243 7.26 -6.81 -13.76
CA ASP A 243 6.46 -7.80 -13.01
C ASP A 243 5.50 -7.18 -11.97
N TYR A 244 4.98 -5.97 -12.23
CA TYR A 244 4.13 -5.28 -11.25
C TYR A 244 2.63 -5.56 -11.44
N ASN A 245 2.07 -6.41 -10.58
CA ASN A 245 0.62 -6.64 -10.51
C ASN A 245 -0.03 -5.87 -9.36
N THR A 246 -0.77 -4.81 -9.68
CA THR A 246 -1.52 -4.04 -8.67
C THR A 246 -2.70 -4.81 -8.06
N LEU A 247 -3.00 -6.03 -8.53
CA LEU A 247 -4.20 -6.82 -8.19
C LEU A 247 -5.50 -6.00 -8.29
N ARG A 248 -5.54 -5.01 -9.21
CA ARG A 248 -6.69 -4.14 -9.45
C ARG A 248 -7.09 -4.17 -10.93
N GLY A 249 -8.40 -4.09 -11.18
CA GLY A 249 -8.98 -4.02 -12.53
C GLY A 249 -8.67 -5.25 -13.39
N ASN A 250 -8.36 -5.03 -14.67
CA ASN A 250 -8.08 -6.09 -15.65
C ASN A 250 -6.75 -6.87 -15.39
N ASN A 251 -5.99 -6.52 -14.36
CA ASN A 251 -4.70 -7.16 -14.04
C ASN A 251 -4.80 -8.37 -13.08
N ILE A 252 -5.98 -8.66 -12.53
CA ILE A 252 -6.20 -9.71 -11.49
C ILE A 252 -5.86 -11.14 -11.98
N ARG A 253 -5.76 -11.38 -13.29
CA ARG A 253 -5.53 -12.72 -13.87
C ARG A 253 -4.41 -12.79 -14.91
N LYS A 254 -3.55 -11.78 -14.99
CA LYS A 254 -2.39 -11.86 -15.90
C LYS A 254 -1.43 -12.92 -15.38
N ARG A 255 -0.96 -13.77 -16.28
CA ARG A 255 0.14 -14.70 -16.02
C ARG A 255 1.26 -14.36 -16.98
N VAL A 256 2.48 -14.50 -16.49
CA VAL A 256 3.70 -14.24 -17.27
C VAL A 256 4.43 -15.56 -17.46
N SER A 257 5.11 -15.71 -18.59
CA SER A 257 5.85 -16.91 -18.94
C SER A 257 7.03 -16.53 -19.83
N ALA A 258 8.21 -17.02 -19.48
CA ALA A 258 9.38 -17.00 -20.35
C ALA A 258 9.44 -18.27 -21.22
N LYS A 259 10.19 -18.22 -22.33
CA LYS A 259 10.36 -19.36 -23.22
C LYS A 259 10.95 -20.55 -22.45
N GLY A 260 10.21 -21.67 -22.41
CA GLY A 260 10.64 -22.89 -21.72
C GLY A 260 10.41 -22.91 -20.20
N LYS A 261 9.87 -21.84 -19.58
CA LYS A 261 9.50 -21.81 -18.16
C LYS A 261 7.98 -21.94 -17.97
N SER A 262 7.56 -22.54 -16.86
CA SER A 262 6.15 -22.61 -16.48
C SER A 262 5.59 -21.22 -16.21
N SER A 263 4.32 -21.00 -16.54
CA SER A 263 3.66 -19.72 -16.35
C SER A 263 3.45 -19.41 -14.86
N VAL A 264 3.95 -18.27 -14.40
CA VAL A 264 3.85 -17.80 -13.01
C VAL A 264 2.81 -16.69 -12.88
N ILE A 265 2.26 -16.55 -11.67
CA ILE A 265 1.38 -15.44 -11.32
C ILE A 265 2.27 -14.29 -10.84
N PRO A 266 2.25 -13.12 -11.49
CA PRO A 266 3.02 -11.95 -11.09
C PRO A 266 2.60 -11.52 -9.68
N MET A 267 3.57 -11.41 -8.77
CA MET A 267 3.30 -11.07 -7.36
C MET A 267 3.27 -9.55 -7.18
N ALA A 268 2.39 -9.05 -6.32
CA ALA A 268 2.25 -7.60 -6.09
C ALA A 268 3.50 -6.94 -5.47
N GLU A 269 4.41 -7.75 -4.92
CA GLU A 269 5.65 -7.32 -4.27
C GLU A 269 6.89 -7.54 -5.14
N ASN A 270 6.77 -8.24 -6.29
CA ASN A 270 7.92 -8.47 -7.16
C ASN A 270 8.18 -7.19 -7.96
N ARG A 271 9.19 -6.42 -7.54
CA ARG A 271 9.57 -5.14 -8.13
C ARG A 271 10.68 -5.29 -9.17
N GLU A 272 10.68 -6.38 -9.93
CA GLU A 272 11.59 -6.51 -11.06
C GLU A 272 11.37 -5.32 -12.00
N SER A 273 12.45 -4.59 -12.20
CA SER A 273 12.45 -3.35 -12.97
C SER A 273 13.50 -3.40 -14.06
N VAL A 274 13.25 -2.57 -15.06
CA VAL A 274 14.25 -2.08 -15.99
C VAL A 274 14.36 -0.60 -15.75
N THR A 275 15.48 -0.20 -15.19
CA THR A 275 15.75 1.21 -14.91
C THR A 275 16.65 1.77 -15.99
N ILE A 276 16.25 2.91 -16.55
CA ILE A 276 17.08 3.70 -17.44
C ILE A 276 17.57 4.90 -16.63
N ASP A 277 18.88 5.03 -16.53
CA ASP A 277 19.58 6.16 -15.93
C ASP A 277 20.24 6.99 -17.03
N VAL A 278 19.90 8.28 -17.07
CA VAL A 278 20.37 9.24 -18.06
C VAL A 278 20.92 10.47 -17.39
N VAL A 279 21.96 11.03 -18.01
CA VAL A 279 22.60 12.27 -17.56
C VAL A 279 22.61 13.25 -18.73
N MET A 280 22.27 14.50 -18.46
CA MET A 280 22.33 15.59 -19.44
C MET A 280 23.01 16.81 -18.82
N ASP A 281 23.89 17.48 -19.56
CA ASP A 281 24.44 18.76 -19.10
C ASP A 281 23.54 19.94 -19.50
N LEU A 282 23.79 21.11 -18.90
CA LEU A 282 23.03 22.33 -19.20
C LEU A 282 23.27 22.86 -20.63
N SER A 283 24.25 22.33 -21.36
CA SER A 283 24.45 22.63 -22.78
C SER A 283 23.54 21.82 -23.70
N GLY A 284 22.76 20.89 -23.14
CA GLY A 284 21.87 20.00 -23.84
C GLY A 284 22.55 18.74 -24.38
N PHE A 285 23.77 18.42 -23.92
CA PHE A 285 24.44 17.18 -24.32
C PHE A 285 23.94 16.01 -23.48
N LEU A 286 23.47 14.95 -24.15
CA LEU A 286 23.00 13.71 -23.54
C LEU A 286 24.15 12.69 -23.43
N TYR A 287 24.54 12.35 -22.20
CA TYR A 287 25.53 11.31 -21.95
C TYR A 287 24.93 9.91 -22.13
N GLY A 288 25.82 8.94 -22.31
CA GLY A 288 25.49 7.55 -22.59
C GLY A 288 24.55 6.94 -21.55
N ALA A 289 23.63 6.10 -22.01
CA ALA A 289 22.61 5.52 -21.15
C ALA A 289 23.18 4.41 -20.25
N HIS A 290 22.66 4.33 -19.02
CA HIS A 290 22.89 3.19 -18.14
C HIS A 290 21.59 2.41 -17.95
N LEU A 291 21.60 1.18 -18.42
CA LEU A 291 20.49 0.25 -18.30
C LEU A 291 20.76 -0.69 -17.12
N MET A 292 19.86 -0.69 -16.15
CA MET A 292 19.89 -1.61 -15.02
C MET A 292 18.73 -2.58 -15.17
N LEU A 293 19.03 -3.87 -15.28
CA LEU A 293 18.03 -4.91 -15.47
C LEU A 293 17.99 -5.85 -14.27
N ALA A 294 16.80 -6.12 -13.75
CA ALA A 294 16.59 -7.22 -12.82
C ALA A 294 16.88 -8.55 -13.52
N ARG A 295 17.61 -9.48 -12.88
CA ARG A 295 17.88 -10.83 -13.40
C ARG A 295 17.62 -11.90 -12.34
N ASP A 296 16.40 -11.94 -11.80
CA ASP A 296 16.06 -12.88 -10.72
C ASP A 296 15.07 -13.97 -11.17
N THR A 297 13.98 -13.60 -11.84
CA THR A 297 12.88 -14.54 -12.16
C THR A 297 12.59 -14.68 -13.67
N LEU A 298 11.70 -13.85 -14.21
CA LEU A 298 11.19 -13.92 -15.57
C LEU A 298 12.14 -13.29 -16.58
N THR A 299 12.91 -12.30 -16.14
CA THR A 299 13.84 -11.53 -16.95
C THR A 299 15.17 -12.24 -17.17
N GLU A 300 15.48 -13.31 -16.43
CA GLU A 300 16.75 -14.05 -16.52
C GLU A 300 17.13 -14.47 -17.95
N THR A 301 16.14 -14.81 -18.77
CA THR A 301 16.31 -15.22 -20.18
C THR A 301 16.00 -14.11 -21.18
N LEU A 302 15.55 -12.93 -20.71
CA LEU A 302 15.15 -11.79 -21.54
C LEU A 302 16.21 -10.68 -21.53
N CYS A 303 17.05 -10.63 -20.50
CA CYS A 303 18.13 -9.66 -20.40
C CYS A 303 19.21 -9.97 -21.46
N PRO A 304 19.59 -8.99 -22.30
CA PRO A 304 20.80 -9.13 -23.11
C PRO A 304 22.02 -9.24 -22.18
N ASP A 305 23.04 -9.99 -22.59
CA ASP A 305 24.31 -10.04 -21.84
C ASP A 305 25.24 -8.86 -22.22
N GLU A 306 25.04 -8.26 -23.40
CA GLU A 306 25.86 -7.16 -23.91
C GLU A 306 25.05 -6.12 -24.70
N LEU A 307 25.57 -4.90 -24.73
CA LEU A 307 25.03 -3.76 -25.47
C LEU A 307 25.79 -3.55 -26.79
N SER A 308 25.57 -4.45 -27.76
CA SER A 308 26.27 -4.44 -29.06
C SER A 308 25.99 -3.22 -29.94
N VAL A 309 25.04 -2.36 -29.56
CA VAL A 309 24.62 -1.17 -30.31
C VAL A 309 25.42 0.10 -29.90
N PHE A 310 26.16 0.05 -28.79
CA PHE A 310 26.87 1.20 -28.24
C PHE A 310 28.36 1.16 -28.63
N ASP A 311 28.78 2.05 -29.52
CA ASP A 311 30.14 2.12 -30.07
C ASP A 311 31.07 3.08 -29.31
N LYS A 312 30.61 3.62 -28.17
CA LYS A 312 31.40 4.45 -27.24
C LYS A 312 32.04 5.66 -27.91
N GLN A 313 31.26 6.39 -28.70
CA GLN A 313 31.66 7.60 -29.39
C GLN A 313 30.93 8.82 -28.83
N ILE A 314 31.60 9.98 -28.97
CA ILE A 314 31.03 11.29 -28.68
C ILE A 314 30.62 11.96 -29.99
N HIS A 315 29.35 12.29 -30.12
CA HIS A 315 28.80 13.02 -31.26
C HIS A 315 28.52 14.48 -30.88
N GLU A 316 29.57 15.29 -30.77
CA GLU A 316 29.46 16.70 -30.32
C GLU A 316 28.51 17.56 -31.15
N SER A 317 28.46 17.35 -32.48
CA SER A 317 27.57 18.10 -33.37
C SER A 317 26.09 17.76 -33.17
N GLN A 318 25.81 16.53 -32.71
CA GLN A 318 24.45 16.03 -32.46
C GLN A 318 24.09 16.03 -30.96
N LYS A 319 25.03 16.43 -30.10
CA LYS A 319 24.85 16.57 -28.65
C LYS A 319 24.47 15.27 -27.94
N PHE A 320 25.10 14.15 -28.31
CA PHE A 320 24.94 12.90 -27.57
C PHE A 320 26.19 12.02 -27.56
N SER A 321 26.18 11.06 -26.64
CA SER A 321 27.18 9.99 -26.52
C SER A 321 26.53 8.63 -26.76
N THR A 322 27.27 7.73 -27.42
CA THR A 322 26.93 6.32 -27.60
C THR A 322 27.69 5.42 -26.65
N PHE A 323 28.20 5.95 -25.54
CA PHE A 323 28.56 5.11 -24.41
C PHE A 323 27.30 4.41 -23.88
N GLY A 324 27.45 3.17 -23.45
CA GLY A 324 26.37 2.37 -22.92
C GLY A 324 26.89 1.51 -21.79
N LEU A 325 26.19 1.56 -20.66
CA LEU A 325 26.44 0.68 -19.53
C LEU A 325 25.23 -0.22 -19.34
N LEU A 326 25.49 -1.52 -19.20
CA LEU A 326 24.48 -2.49 -18.80
C LEU A 326 24.92 -3.10 -17.48
N THR A 327 24.05 -3.02 -16.48
CA THR A 327 24.29 -3.69 -15.20
C THR A 327 23.12 -4.59 -14.87
N LEU A 328 23.45 -5.80 -14.42
CA LEU A 328 22.48 -6.81 -14.03
C LEU A 328 22.53 -6.91 -12.51
N ASN A 329 21.38 -6.81 -11.85
CA ASN A 329 21.28 -7.04 -10.41
C ASN A 329 19.91 -7.65 -10.05
N GLU A 330 19.66 -7.90 -8.77
CA GLU A 330 18.46 -8.63 -8.33
C GLU A 330 17.17 -7.84 -8.51
N SER A 331 17.21 -6.50 -8.45
CA SER A 331 16.00 -5.66 -8.44
C SER A 331 15.79 -4.84 -9.72
N GLY A 332 16.84 -4.64 -10.51
CA GLY A 332 16.90 -3.66 -11.59
C GLY A 332 16.95 -2.22 -11.12
N CYS A 333 17.10 -1.98 -9.81
CA CYS A 333 17.25 -0.65 -9.22
C CYS A 333 18.72 -0.29 -9.03
N GLN A 334 18.98 1.00 -8.85
CA GLN A 334 20.32 1.47 -8.54
C GLN A 334 20.79 1.04 -7.13
N THR A 335 22.06 0.65 -7.04
CA THR A 335 22.85 0.44 -5.83
C THR A 335 24.11 1.33 -5.85
N GLY A 336 24.84 1.41 -4.74
CA GLY A 336 26.14 2.11 -4.71
C GLY A 336 27.13 1.56 -5.74
N VAL A 337 27.21 0.24 -5.91
CA VAL A 337 28.08 -0.41 -6.90
C VAL A 337 27.72 -0.01 -8.33
N THR A 338 26.44 -0.05 -8.68
CA THR A 338 25.99 0.32 -10.03
C THR A 338 26.16 1.82 -10.29
N LEU A 339 26.01 2.67 -9.26
CA LEU A 339 26.24 4.10 -9.38
C LEU A 339 27.72 4.42 -9.60
N LEU A 340 28.62 3.76 -8.87
CA LEU A 340 30.06 3.92 -9.06
C LEU A 340 30.48 3.56 -10.49
N GLN A 341 29.95 2.46 -11.03
CA GLN A 341 30.18 2.09 -12.44
C GLN A 341 29.67 3.16 -13.41
N ARG A 342 28.50 3.75 -13.13
CA ARG A 342 27.98 4.86 -13.92
C ARG A 342 28.92 6.07 -13.88
N TYR A 343 29.42 6.43 -12.71
CA TYR A 343 30.33 7.56 -12.54
C TYR A 343 31.68 7.36 -13.22
N HIS A 344 32.23 6.14 -13.21
CA HIS A 344 33.41 5.83 -14.03
C HIS A 344 33.14 5.99 -15.53
N MET A 345 31.99 5.53 -16.03
CA MET A 345 31.62 5.75 -17.42
C MET A 345 31.46 7.24 -17.73
N LEU A 346 30.74 7.97 -16.88
CA LEU A 346 30.50 9.41 -17.04
C LEU A 346 31.81 10.21 -17.03
N ASP A 347 32.76 9.88 -16.15
CA ASP A 347 34.07 10.54 -16.10
C ASP A 347 34.90 10.26 -17.36
N ALA A 348 34.81 9.06 -17.95
CA ALA A 348 35.42 8.78 -19.24
C ALA A 348 34.81 9.64 -20.36
N GLU A 349 33.48 9.80 -20.38
CA GLU A 349 32.79 10.66 -21.34
C GLU A 349 33.16 12.15 -21.16
N LEU A 350 33.19 12.64 -19.92
CA LEU A 350 33.63 13.99 -19.57
C LEU A 350 35.08 14.25 -19.97
N THR A 351 35.96 13.24 -19.85
CA THR A 351 37.35 13.30 -20.33
C THR A 351 37.40 13.38 -21.85
N ALA A 352 36.66 12.53 -22.55
CA ALA A 352 36.62 12.53 -24.01
C ALA A 352 36.07 13.84 -24.60
N ARG A 353 35.27 14.58 -23.84
CA ARG A 353 34.70 15.90 -24.19
C ARG A 353 35.52 17.10 -23.70
N ASP A 354 36.68 16.87 -23.07
CA ASP A 354 37.51 17.91 -22.46
C ASP A 354 36.73 18.83 -21.51
N VAL A 355 35.85 18.26 -20.67
CA VAL A 355 35.07 19.01 -19.68
C VAL A 355 35.93 19.27 -18.43
N PRO A 356 36.11 20.52 -17.99
CA PRO A 356 36.89 20.83 -16.80
C PRO A 356 36.24 20.28 -15.53
N ARG A 357 37.07 19.82 -14.59
CA ARG A 357 36.63 19.36 -13.25
C ARG A 357 36.78 20.48 -12.21
N PRO A 358 36.03 20.43 -11.10
CA PRO A 358 34.96 19.47 -10.81
C PRO A 358 33.69 19.73 -11.63
N VAL A 359 32.79 18.76 -11.69
CA VAL A 359 31.42 18.92 -12.19
C VAL A 359 30.45 18.85 -11.01
N VAL A 360 29.28 19.45 -11.14
CA VAL A 360 28.19 19.37 -10.15
C VAL A 360 27.02 18.63 -10.77
N GLU A 361 26.61 17.54 -10.15
CA GLU A 361 25.45 16.76 -10.56
C GLU A 361 24.27 17.03 -9.64
N MET A 362 23.12 17.36 -10.25
CA MET A 362 21.83 17.48 -9.59
C MET A 362 21.07 16.17 -9.75
N THR A 363 20.62 15.61 -8.64
CA THR A 363 20.03 14.27 -8.60
C THR A 363 19.17 14.13 -7.34
N ASP A 364 18.15 13.26 -7.36
CA ASP A 364 17.08 13.14 -6.33
C ASP A 364 17.57 12.59 -4.98
N ASN A 365 16.88 12.54 -3.84
CA ASN A 365 17.54 12.02 -2.61
C ASN A 365 17.60 10.47 -2.51
N HIS A 366 18.37 9.79 -3.38
CA HIS A 366 18.52 8.33 -3.42
C HIS A 366 19.72 7.81 -2.59
N ASP A 367 19.50 6.74 -1.83
CA ASP A 367 20.45 6.24 -0.81
C ASP A 367 21.79 5.72 -1.38
N SER A 368 21.82 5.33 -2.67
CA SER A 368 23.03 4.80 -3.34
C SER A 368 24.24 5.73 -3.28
N ARG A 369 24.02 7.04 -3.12
CA ARG A 369 25.08 8.06 -3.10
C ARG A 369 25.82 8.14 -1.79
N TYR A 370 25.26 7.57 -0.73
CA TYR A 370 25.89 7.52 0.58
C TYR A 370 26.76 6.27 0.75
N ALA A 371 26.95 5.46 -0.30
CA ALA A 371 27.93 4.39 -0.29
C ALA A 371 29.35 4.97 -0.22
N ASP A 372 30.19 4.42 0.65
CA ASP A 372 31.53 4.95 0.93
C ASP A 372 32.38 5.04 -0.35
N GLU A 373 32.33 4.02 -1.21
CA GLU A 373 33.10 3.99 -2.46
C GLU A 373 32.65 5.06 -3.47
N VAL A 374 31.37 5.43 -3.45
CA VAL A 374 30.84 6.51 -4.27
C VAL A 374 31.33 7.86 -3.74
N LEU A 375 31.28 8.06 -2.42
CA LEU A 375 31.76 9.28 -1.78
C LEU A 375 33.28 9.47 -1.96
N GLU A 376 34.06 8.39 -1.84
CA GLU A 376 35.50 8.39 -2.10
C GLU A 376 35.81 8.81 -3.54
N PHE A 377 35.11 8.22 -4.52
CA PHE A 377 35.23 8.61 -5.93
C PHE A 377 34.91 10.10 -6.15
N CYS A 378 33.81 10.59 -5.58
CA CYS A 378 33.41 11.99 -5.70
C CYS A 378 34.38 12.96 -5.00
N ALA A 379 35.03 12.53 -3.92
CA ALA A 379 36.06 13.31 -3.23
C ALA A 379 37.39 13.37 -4.01
N GLY A 380 37.57 12.49 -5.01
CA GLY A 380 38.82 12.33 -5.74
C GLY A 380 39.92 11.67 -4.91
N LEU A 381 39.54 10.77 -4.00
CA LEU A 381 40.43 10.02 -3.11
C LEU A 381 40.87 8.66 -3.69
#